data_AF-A0A8C7KYI0-F1
#
_entry.id   AF-A0A8C7KYI0-F1
#
_cell.length_a   1.000
_cell.length_b   1.000
_cell.length_c   1.000
_cell.angle_alpha   90.00
_cell.angle_beta   90.00
_cell.angle_gamma   90.00
#
_symmetry.space_group_name_H-M   'P 1'
#
loop_
_entity.id
_entity.type
_entity.pdbx_description
1 polymer ?
#
loop_
_entity_poly.entity_id
_entity_poly.type
_entity_poly.pdbx_seq_one_letter_code
_entity_poly.pdbx_strand_id
1 'polypeptide(L)'
;MSAAEPEACALSSSSLDVEEKCQYYGNSSSDPPTEPHPDMDMFCCHSVQDSLLSSDSRFTNYRGILNWIIILLILTHAHLFLDNFIQHGFLIDLRKVLEHLMEDHYNWPSVNLILAANMFAIAALLLERCLDKGTLSPSAGHCLHLGNLGLLTLFPAVIILYDTSISTGGAYFSLWTYTVLGLKLYSYQETNSWYRQGSVPSSGTDKCVLHETKKHIEHLTIKDLYYFLLAPTLCYQRNFPFTPRVRINVLCKTLIEMVVLTQIIVGVVQQWIEPIFQRSENSFSNMDITTRVEHLMELVAPNHFLWLMFSFLFSHSYLNFCAELLCFGDRHFYGDWWNAKTLKCFWGNWNIPLHKWRYRHLYTPLLKKRVSQKQADLLVFLMSAALCEYVIALPLHSCRLWIFFMMIFELLVDVYLGDYFKGNYGNGLVWLCFLLGPPLAMMTYFHDHYMSHHGQHPPGLSVAECLS
;
A
#
# COMPACT_ATOMS: atom_id res chain seq x y z
N MET A 1 -28.25 -35.16 -16.12
CA MET A 1 -26.95 -34.48 -16.20
C MET A 1 -27.11 -33.13 -15.53
N SER A 2 -26.66 -33.04 -14.29
CA SER A 2 -26.81 -31.89 -13.39
C SER A 2 -25.88 -30.77 -13.86
N ALA A 3 -26.45 -29.58 -14.02
CA ALA A 3 -25.73 -28.34 -14.26
C ALA A 3 -25.14 -27.86 -12.93
N ALA A 4 -23.81 -27.72 -12.87
CA ALA A 4 -23.11 -27.13 -11.74
C ALA A 4 -23.19 -25.60 -11.85
N GLU A 5 -23.79 -24.97 -10.84
CA GLU A 5 -23.76 -23.52 -10.63
C GLU A 5 -22.31 -23.05 -10.39
N PRO A 6 -21.96 -21.81 -10.79
CA PRO A 6 -20.70 -21.21 -10.38
C PRO A 6 -20.78 -20.78 -8.92
N GLU A 7 -20.02 -21.46 -8.03
CA GLU A 7 -19.78 -20.99 -6.67
C GLU A 7 -19.18 -19.57 -6.71
N ALA A 8 -19.99 -18.59 -6.35
CA ALA A 8 -19.56 -17.24 -6.04
C ALA A 8 -18.50 -17.29 -4.93
N CYS A 9 -17.53 -16.37 -4.96
CA CYS A 9 -16.57 -16.14 -3.88
C CYS A 9 -17.32 -16.08 -2.55
N ALA A 10 -17.24 -17.16 -1.77
CA ALA A 10 -17.61 -17.13 -0.37
C ALA A 10 -16.63 -16.17 0.32
N LEU A 11 -17.05 -14.91 0.46
CA LEU A 11 -16.62 -14.04 1.54
C LEU A 11 -16.71 -14.89 2.81
N SER A 12 -15.56 -15.31 3.34
CA SER A 12 -15.51 -16.02 4.61
C SER A 12 -16.03 -15.08 5.69
N SER A 13 -17.30 -15.25 6.04
CA SER A 13 -17.90 -14.96 7.35
C SER A 13 -17.60 -13.60 7.99
N SER A 14 -17.35 -12.54 7.23
CA SER A 14 -17.19 -11.18 7.77
C SER A 14 -18.23 -10.20 7.25
N SER A 15 -18.84 -10.46 6.08
CA SER A 15 -19.89 -9.61 5.52
C SER A 15 -21.27 -9.84 6.17
N LEU A 16 -21.54 -11.06 6.67
CA LEU A 16 -22.78 -11.36 7.42
C LEU A 16 -22.71 -10.84 8.87
N ASP A 17 -21.51 -10.75 9.45
CA ASP A 17 -21.32 -10.22 10.82
C ASP A 17 -21.43 -8.69 10.90
N VAL A 18 -21.32 -7.98 9.76
CA VAL A 18 -21.49 -6.52 9.69
C VAL A 18 -22.97 -6.12 9.73
N GLU A 19 -23.86 -6.94 9.15
CA GLU A 19 -25.31 -6.74 9.27
C GLU A 19 -25.82 -7.01 10.70
N GLU A 20 -25.24 -8.01 11.38
CA GLU A 20 -25.71 -8.39 12.73
C GLU A 20 -25.16 -7.47 13.85
N LYS A 21 -23.97 -6.88 13.71
CA LYS A 21 -23.38 -6.00 14.75
C LYS A 21 -23.88 -4.56 14.74
N CYS A 22 -24.43 -4.05 13.64
CA CYS A 22 -25.01 -2.71 13.59
C CYS A 22 -26.38 -2.62 14.29
N GLN A 23 -27.02 -3.74 14.62
CA GLN A 23 -28.32 -3.77 15.30
C GLN A 23 -28.26 -3.54 16.82
N TYR A 24 -27.07 -3.53 17.45
CA TYR A 24 -26.97 -3.49 18.92
C TYR A 24 -26.87 -2.09 19.56
N TYR A 25 -26.83 -1.01 18.77
CA TYR A 25 -26.88 0.37 19.26
C TYR A 25 -28.15 1.08 18.76
N GLY A 26 -29.31 0.67 19.29
CA GLY A 26 -30.57 1.29 18.90
C GLY A 26 -31.79 0.75 19.62
N ASN A 27 -31.71 0.47 20.92
CA ASN A 27 -32.90 0.12 21.71
C ASN A 27 -33.41 1.34 22.50
N SER A 28 -34.14 2.21 21.82
CA SER A 28 -35.25 2.95 22.41
C SER A 28 -36.19 3.46 21.32
N SER A 29 -37.47 3.07 21.46
CA SER A 29 -38.70 3.53 20.78
C SER A 29 -38.87 3.23 19.28
N SER A 30 -39.62 2.14 19.03
CA SER A 30 -40.74 2.00 18.07
C SER A 30 -40.77 2.92 16.84
N ASP A 31 -40.13 2.48 15.76
CA ASP A 31 -40.49 2.83 14.37
C ASP A 31 -40.29 1.58 13.48
N PRO A 32 -41.06 1.39 12.39
CA PRO A 32 -41.00 0.19 11.56
C PRO A 32 -39.68 0.12 10.75
N PRO A 33 -39.28 -1.08 10.25
CA PRO A 33 -37.99 -1.28 9.63
C PRO A 33 -37.92 -0.58 8.27
N THR A 34 -37.20 0.53 8.20
CA THR A 34 -36.83 1.18 6.95
C THR A 34 -35.74 0.34 6.26
N GLU A 35 -35.94 -0.01 4.99
CA GLU A 35 -34.91 -0.66 4.16
C GLU A 35 -33.58 0.14 4.21
N PRO A 36 -32.41 -0.53 4.19
CA PRO A 36 -31.13 0.18 4.23
C PRO A 36 -30.98 1.03 2.97
N HIS A 37 -30.92 2.35 3.14
CA HIS A 37 -30.60 3.26 2.03
C HIS A 37 -29.21 2.90 1.47
N PRO A 38 -29.05 2.73 0.14
CA PRO A 38 -27.79 2.34 -0.51
C PRO A 38 -26.64 3.36 -0.33
N ASP A 39 -26.92 4.54 0.24
CA ASP A 39 -25.91 5.55 0.56
C ASP A 39 -25.29 5.37 1.96
N MET A 40 -25.88 4.60 2.88
CA MET A 40 -25.31 4.39 4.23
C MET A 40 -23.99 3.62 4.22
N ASP A 41 -23.85 2.63 3.34
CA ASP A 41 -22.60 1.87 3.14
C ASP A 41 -21.47 2.75 2.59
N MET A 42 -21.81 3.86 1.92
CA MET A 42 -20.83 4.81 1.43
C MET A 42 -20.21 5.63 2.58
N PHE A 43 -20.85 5.73 3.74
CA PHE A 43 -20.40 6.54 4.87
C PHE A 43 -19.69 5.75 5.98
N CYS A 44 -19.94 4.45 6.13
CA CYS A 44 -19.36 3.62 7.18
C CYS A 44 -18.46 2.53 6.60
N CYS A 45 -17.13 2.71 6.68
CA CYS A 45 -16.16 1.72 6.17
C CYS A 45 -15.28 1.08 7.27
N HIS A 46 -15.50 1.46 8.52
CA HIS A 46 -14.67 1.10 9.66
C HIS A 46 -15.47 0.40 10.75
N SER A 47 -14.91 -0.68 11.30
CA SER A 47 -15.46 -1.40 12.45
C SER A 47 -14.32 -1.88 13.36
N VAL A 48 -14.60 -2.12 14.64
CA VAL A 48 -13.59 -2.59 15.59
C VAL A 48 -13.27 -4.06 15.30
N GLN A 49 -12.05 -4.34 14.83
CA GLN A 49 -11.60 -5.68 14.42
C GLN A 49 -10.09 -5.83 14.61
N ASP A 50 -9.62 -7.04 14.89
CA ASP A 50 -8.19 -7.38 15.00
C ASP A 50 -7.60 -7.84 13.66
N SER A 51 -6.28 -7.67 13.47
CA SER A 51 -5.59 -8.20 12.30
C SER A 51 -5.57 -9.73 12.26
N LEU A 52 -5.65 -10.33 11.07
CA LEU A 52 -5.76 -11.79 10.90
C LEU A 52 -4.57 -12.59 11.46
N LEU A 53 -3.35 -12.05 11.47
CA LEU A 53 -2.18 -12.77 12.03
C LEU A 53 -1.87 -12.37 13.47
N SER A 54 -2.69 -11.51 14.09
CA SER A 54 -2.54 -11.18 15.51
C SER A 54 -2.78 -12.43 16.35
N SER A 55 -2.11 -12.54 17.49
CA SER A 55 -2.34 -13.63 18.46
C SER A 55 -3.78 -13.69 18.99
N ASP A 56 -4.48 -12.55 18.92
CA ASP A 56 -5.87 -12.42 19.37
C ASP A 56 -6.87 -12.90 18.30
N SER A 57 -6.41 -13.15 17.07
CA SER A 57 -7.24 -13.66 15.98
C SER A 57 -7.48 -15.18 16.13
N ARG A 58 -8.69 -15.65 15.77
CA ARG A 58 -9.04 -17.08 15.76
C ARG A 58 -8.77 -17.77 14.41
N PHE A 59 -7.88 -17.23 13.58
CA PHE A 59 -7.66 -17.72 12.23
C PHE A 59 -6.77 -18.98 12.20
N THR A 60 -7.15 -20.01 11.43
CA THR A 60 -6.47 -21.32 11.42
C THR A 60 -6.12 -21.87 10.02
N ASN A 61 -6.50 -21.19 8.93
CA ASN A 61 -6.38 -21.75 7.58
C ASN A 61 -5.12 -21.30 6.83
N TYR A 62 -4.04 -22.06 6.97
CA TYR A 62 -2.72 -21.79 6.37
C TYR A 62 -2.42 -22.61 5.11
N ARG A 63 -3.43 -23.19 4.45
CA ARG A 63 -3.24 -24.11 3.30
C ARG A 63 -2.51 -23.46 2.12
N GLY A 64 -2.76 -22.18 1.84
CA GLY A 64 -2.06 -21.43 0.79
C GLY A 64 -0.56 -21.26 1.07
N ILE A 65 -0.15 -21.20 2.35
CA ILE A 65 1.27 -21.17 2.74
C ILE A 65 1.94 -22.52 2.42
N LEU A 66 1.23 -23.64 2.58
CA LEU A 66 1.76 -24.95 2.21
C LEU A 66 1.98 -25.08 0.69
N ASN A 67 1.04 -24.59 -0.13
CA ASN A 67 1.20 -24.56 -1.58
C ASN A 67 2.40 -23.68 -1.98
N TRP A 68 2.58 -22.54 -1.31
CA TRP A 68 3.73 -21.67 -1.49
C TRP A 68 5.05 -22.39 -1.19
N ILE A 69 5.17 -23.09 -0.05
CA ILE A 69 6.39 -23.84 0.30
C ILE A 69 6.72 -24.87 -0.79
N ILE A 70 5.73 -25.57 -1.34
CA ILE A 70 5.93 -26.57 -2.40
C ILE A 70 6.45 -25.90 -3.68
N ILE A 71 5.83 -24.80 -4.13
CA ILE A 71 6.25 -24.06 -5.33
C ILE A 71 7.67 -23.52 -5.16
N LEU A 72 7.96 -22.94 -4.00
CA LEU A 72 9.27 -22.43 -3.66
C LEU A 72 10.32 -23.55 -3.65
N LEU A 73 10.01 -24.73 -3.09
CA LEU A 73 10.94 -25.86 -3.03
C LEU A 73 11.21 -26.49 -4.41
N ILE A 74 10.24 -26.41 -5.34
CA ILE A 74 10.41 -26.84 -6.73
C ILE A 74 11.23 -25.82 -7.53
N LEU A 75 11.03 -24.52 -7.31
CA LEU A 75 11.68 -23.45 -8.07
C LEU A 75 13.03 -23.01 -7.51
N THR A 76 13.29 -23.25 -6.23
CA THR A 76 14.49 -22.82 -5.53
C THR A 76 15.16 -24.06 -4.95
N HIS A 77 16.38 -24.38 -5.40
CA HIS A 77 17.24 -25.30 -4.67
C HIS A 77 17.61 -24.62 -3.34
N ALA A 78 16.77 -24.78 -2.32
CA ALA A 78 16.87 -24.17 -0.98
C ALA A 78 18.25 -24.38 -0.29
N HIS A 79 19.06 -25.29 -0.83
CA HIS A 79 20.47 -25.51 -0.50
C HIS A 79 21.31 -24.21 -0.62
N LEU A 80 21.05 -23.36 -1.61
CA LEU A 80 21.85 -22.14 -1.82
C LEU A 80 21.65 -21.08 -0.73
N PHE A 81 20.44 -21.00 -0.15
CA PHE A 81 20.15 -20.10 0.97
C PHE A 81 20.82 -20.59 2.26
N LEU A 82 20.68 -21.90 2.55
CA LEU A 82 21.31 -22.54 3.70
C LEU A 82 22.84 -22.50 3.62
N ASP A 83 23.41 -22.77 2.44
CA ASP A 83 24.86 -22.69 2.22
C ASP A 83 25.40 -21.29 2.40
N ASN A 84 24.73 -20.26 1.86
CA ASN A 84 25.17 -18.88 2.04
C ASN A 84 25.09 -18.46 3.52
N PHE A 85 24.02 -18.86 4.22
CA PHE A 85 23.85 -18.58 5.64
C PHE A 85 24.90 -19.30 6.51
N ILE A 86 25.24 -20.56 6.17
CA ILE A 86 26.23 -21.38 6.86
C ILE A 86 27.66 -20.89 6.57
N GLN A 87 27.96 -20.48 5.33
CA GLN A 87 29.30 -20.06 4.91
C GLN A 87 29.66 -18.64 5.38
N HIS A 88 28.71 -17.71 5.37
CA HIS A 88 29.00 -16.29 5.64
C HIS A 88 28.60 -15.84 7.05
N GLY A 89 27.82 -16.65 7.80
CA GLY A 89 27.35 -16.30 9.13
C GLY A 89 26.49 -15.04 9.17
N PHE A 90 26.16 -14.53 10.37
CA PHE A 90 25.37 -13.30 10.54
C PHE A 90 26.30 -12.08 10.51
N LEU A 91 26.64 -11.58 9.33
CA LEU A 91 27.43 -10.35 9.15
C LEU A 91 26.49 -9.20 8.80
N ILE A 92 25.77 -8.68 9.82
CA ILE A 92 25.01 -7.43 9.68
C ILE A 92 25.89 -6.30 10.19
N ASP A 93 26.36 -5.45 9.28
CA ASP A 93 27.04 -4.22 9.65
C ASP A 93 26.00 -3.10 9.87
N LEU A 94 25.50 -3.01 11.11
CA LEU A 94 24.51 -2.04 11.54
C LEU A 94 24.92 -0.59 11.23
N ARG A 95 26.24 -0.34 11.20
CA ARG A 95 26.83 0.97 10.94
C ARG A 95 26.64 1.38 9.48
N LYS A 96 26.87 0.48 8.52
CA LYS A 96 26.68 0.77 7.09
C LYS A 96 25.23 1.08 6.73
N VAL A 97 24.28 0.38 7.35
CA VAL A 97 22.84 0.64 7.15
C VAL A 97 22.47 2.02 7.67
N LEU A 98 22.94 2.36 8.87
CA LEU A 98 22.67 3.66 9.48
C LEU A 98 23.38 4.78 8.73
N GLU A 99 24.60 4.56 8.25
CA GLU A 99 25.36 5.50 7.42
C GLU A 99 24.68 5.74 6.07
N HIS A 100 24.11 4.71 5.42
CA HIS A 100 23.37 4.88 4.16
C HIS A 100 22.00 5.55 4.35
N LEU A 101 21.34 5.34 5.49
CA LEU A 101 20.08 6.01 5.85
C LEU A 101 20.30 7.46 6.33
N MET A 102 21.48 7.75 6.90
CA MET A 102 21.90 9.08 7.35
C MET A 102 22.88 9.76 6.37
N GLU A 103 23.03 9.23 5.15
CA GLU A 103 23.89 9.80 4.10
C GLU A 103 23.28 11.08 3.50
N ASP A 104 22.14 11.53 4.02
CA ASP A 104 21.60 12.85 3.72
C ASP A 104 22.55 13.91 4.25
N HIS A 105 23.06 14.71 3.30
CA HIS A 105 24.06 15.74 3.52
C HIS A 105 23.51 16.82 4.47
N TYR A 106 24.36 17.74 4.93
CA TYR A 106 24.15 18.72 6.02
C TYR A 106 22.78 19.44 6.14
N ASN A 107 21.91 19.42 5.11
CA ASN A 107 20.59 20.07 5.08
C ASN A 107 19.37 19.12 5.11
N TRP A 108 19.53 17.80 5.09
CA TRP A 108 18.45 16.79 5.12
C TRP A 108 17.24 17.14 4.21
N PRO A 109 17.42 17.20 2.89
CA PRO A 109 16.40 17.65 1.95
C PRO A 109 15.12 16.79 1.99
N SER A 110 15.23 15.50 2.27
CA SER A 110 14.10 14.57 2.44
C SER A 110 13.17 14.99 3.60
N VAL A 111 13.75 15.36 4.74
CA VAL A 111 13.00 15.83 5.92
C VAL A 111 12.33 17.17 5.65
N ASN A 112 13.03 18.09 4.98
CA ASN A 112 12.44 19.38 4.58
C ASN A 112 11.25 19.18 3.63
N LEU A 113 11.35 18.23 2.70
CA LEU A 113 10.28 17.88 1.79
C LEU A 113 9.07 17.32 2.56
N ILE A 114 9.28 16.40 3.50
CA ILE A 114 8.20 15.88 4.36
C ILE A 114 7.56 16.98 5.21
N LEU A 115 8.36 17.90 5.76
CA LEU A 115 7.82 19.04 6.51
C LEU A 115 6.97 19.96 5.61
N ALA A 116 7.40 20.19 4.37
CA ALA A 116 6.64 20.96 3.38
C ALA A 116 5.30 20.31 3.01
N ALA A 117 5.16 18.98 3.14
CA ALA A 117 3.91 18.27 2.92
C ALA A 117 2.75 18.81 3.79
N ASN A 118 3.05 19.30 5.00
CA ASN A 118 2.05 19.89 5.91
C ASN A 118 1.36 21.13 5.32
N MET A 119 2.03 21.86 4.43
CA MET A 119 1.42 23.03 3.77
C MET A 119 0.21 22.62 2.93
N PHE A 120 0.28 21.49 2.23
CA PHE A 120 -0.82 20.96 1.42
C PHE A 120 -1.98 20.45 2.28
N ALA A 121 -1.68 19.87 3.44
CA ALA A 121 -2.68 19.44 4.41
C ALA A 121 -3.44 20.64 5.02
N ILE A 122 -2.71 21.68 5.43
CA ILE A 122 -3.30 22.90 5.97
C ILE A 122 -4.09 23.63 4.87
N ALA A 123 -3.58 23.70 3.64
CA ALA A 123 -4.29 24.27 2.51
C ALA A 123 -5.63 23.55 2.26
N ALA A 124 -5.64 22.21 2.28
CA ALA A 124 -6.88 21.45 2.16
C ALA A 124 -7.89 21.78 3.27
N LEU A 125 -7.44 21.93 4.53
CA LEU A 125 -8.32 22.33 5.63
C LEU A 125 -8.90 23.74 5.45
N LEU A 126 -8.07 24.69 5.01
CA LEU A 126 -8.50 26.07 4.78
C LEU A 126 -9.53 26.14 3.64
N LEU A 127 -9.30 25.39 2.55
CA LEU A 127 -10.25 25.29 1.45
C LEU A 127 -11.60 24.72 1.90
N GLU A 128 -11.61 23.64 2.70
CA GLU A 128 -12.85 23.08 3.25
C GLU A 128 -13.57 24.08 4.17
N ARG A 129 -12.85 24.79 5.04
CA ARG A 129 -13.44 25.82 5.90
C ARG A 129 -14.05 26.98 5.11
N CYS A 130 -13.44 27.35 3.99
CA CYS A 130 -13.98 28.41 3.13
C CYS A 130 -15.20 27.95 2.34
N LEU A 131 -15.27 26.67 1.96
CA LEU A 131 -16.45 26.07 1.34
C LEU A 131 -17.61 26.01 2.32
N ASP A 132 -17.37 25.60 3.56
CA ASP A 132 -18.41 25.52 4.59
C ASP A 132 -18.96 26.89 5.00
N LYS A 133 -18.10 27.93 5.01
CA LYS A 133 -18.52 29.32 5.25
C LYS A 133 -19.28 29.94 4.06
N GLY A 134 -19.41 29.23 2.94
CA GLY A 134 -20.06 29.74 1.72
C GLY A 134 -19.28 30.87 1.04
N THR A 135 -18.00 31.07 1.38
CA THR A 135 -17.16 32.10 0.76
C THR A 135 -16.72 31.69 -0.66
N LEU A 136 -16.62 30.38 -0.91
CA LEU A 136 -16.29 29.81 -2.21
C LEU A 136 -17.47 29.06 -2.82
N SER A 137 -17.63 29.20 -4.13
CA SER A 137 -18.54 28.37 -4.92
C SER A 137 -18.09 26.90 -4.93
N PRO A 138 -19.00 25.92 -4.88
CA PRO A 138 -18.66 24.49 -4.90
C PRO A 138 -17.74 24.07 -6.05
N SER A 139 -17.98 24.60 -7.26
CA SER A 139 -17.17 24.28 -8.44
C SER A 139 -15.76 24.86 -8.35
N ALA A 140 -15.63 26.08 -7.81
CA ALA A 140 -14.33 26.71 -7.59
C ALA A 140 -13.55 25.99 -6.48
N GLY A 141 -14.22 25.57 -5.41
CA GLY A 141 -13.64 24.75 -4.36
C GLY A 141 -13.10 23.43 -4.88
N HIS A 142 -13.89 22.69 -5.66
CA HIS A 142 -13.44 21.42 -6.26
C HIS A 142 -12.23 21.62 -7.18
N CYS A 143 -12.21 22.69 -7.99
CA CYS A 143 -11.06 23.01 -8.84
C CYS A 143 -9.79 23.33 -8.02
N LEU A 144 -9.90 24.12 -6.94
CA LEU A 144 -8.77 24.42 -6.06
C LEU A 144 -8.26 23.20 -5.31
N HIS A 145 -9.17 22.31 -4.89
CA HIS A 145 -8.82 21.03 -4.27
C HIS A 145 -8.06 20.12 -5.23
N LEU A 146 -8.52 20.02 -6.48
CA LEU A 146 -7.82 19.27 -7.53
C LEU A 146 -6.45 19.90 -7.86
N GLY A 147 -6.37 21.24 -7.89
CA GLY A 147 -5.11 21.97 -8.05
C GLY A 147 -4.13 21.69 -6.91
N ASN A 148 -4.60 21.67 -5.66
CA ASN A 148 -3.79 21.34 -4.48
C ASN A 148 -3.27 19.91 -4.54
N LEU A 149 -4.08 18.94 -4.97
CA LEU A 149 -3.66 17.54 -5.16
C LEU A 149 -2.67 17.37 -6.32
N GLY A 150 -2.90 18.08 -7.42
CA GLY A 150 -1.97 18.12 -8.56
C GLY A 150 -0.61 18.67 -8.15
N LEU A 151 -0.59 19.79 -7.43
CA LEU A 151 0.64 20.38 -6.91
C LEU A 151 1.32 19.47 -5.89
N LEU A 152 0.55 18.81 -5.01
CA LEU A 152 1.08 17.83 -4.06
C LEU A 152 1.80 16.67 -4.77
N THR A 153 1.34 16.25 -5.95
CA THR A 153 1.99 15.16 -6.70
C THR A 153 3.21 15.67 -7.49
N LEU A 154 3.11 16.87 -8.08
CA LEU A 154 4.19 17.43 -8.91
C LEU A 154 5.36 17.98 -8.08
N PHE A 155 5.08 18.59 -6.93
CA PHE A 155 6.09 19.21 -6.08
C PHE A 155 7.24 18.28 -5.67
N PRO A 156 6.99 17.10 -5.03
CA PRO A 156 8.08 16.19 -4.68
C PRO A 156 8.77 15.62 -5.93
N ALA A 157 8.03 15.39 -7.02
CA ALA A 157 8.61 14.89 -8.27
C ALA A 157 9.63 15.86 -8.87
N VAL A 158 9.31 17.16 -8.90
CA VAL A 158 10.23 18.20 -9.37
C VAL A 158 11.46 18.28 -8.47
N ILE A 159 11.27 18.34 -7.14
CA ILE A 159 12.41 18.45 -6.20
C ILE A 159 13.33 17.23 -6.31
N ILE A 160 12.79 16.01 -6.33
CA ILE A 160 13.59 14.78 -6.47
C ILE A 160 14.35 14.75 -7.80
N LEU A 161 13.76 15.22 -8.90
CA LEU A 161 14.43 15.24 -10.21
C LEU A 161 15.53 16.30 -10.33
N TYR A 162 15.40 17.44 -9.64
CA TYR A 162 16.36 18.54 -9.72
C TYR A 162 17.46 18.47 -8.66
N ASP A 163 17.16 17.97 -7.46
CA ASP A 163 18.09 17.95 -6.34
C ASP A 163 18.83 16.62 -6.26
N THR A 164 20.07 16.60 -6.75
CA THR A 164 20.94 15.41 -6.74
C THR A 164 21.51 15.09 -5.36
N SER A 165 21.22 15.90 -4.33
CA SER A 165 21.71 15.68 -2.95
C SER A 165 20.81 14.79 -2.10
N ILE A 166 19.63 14.42 -2.61
CA ILE A 166 18.69 13.54 -1.90
C ILE A 166 19.15 12.09 -2.05
N SER A 167 19.30 11.39 -0.92
CA SER A 167 19.54 9.93 -0.96
C SER A 167 18.38 9.19 -1.63
N THR A 168 18.67 8.10 -2.36
CA THR A 168 17.65 7.27 -3.01
C THR A 168 16.59 6.78 -2.02
N GLY A 169 17.00 6.41 -0.80
CA GLY A 169 16.10 6.02 0.29
C GLY A 169 15.22 7.19 0.78
N GLY A 170 15.81 8.37 0.98
CA GLY A 170 15.08 9.59 1.36
C GLY A 170 14.07 10.03 0.30
N ALA A 171 14.42 9.91 -0.99
CA ALA A 171 13.53 10.18 -2.11
C ALA A 171 12.33 9.22 -2.13
N TYR A 172 12.57 7.91 -1.93
CA TYR A 172 11.50 6.91 -1.86
C TYR A 172 10.54 7.18 -0.68
N PHE A 173 11.08 7.43 0.50
CA PHE A 173 10.29 7.69 1.70
C PHE A 173 9.47 8.98 1.59
N SER A 174 10.06 10.03 1.01
CA SER A 174 9.36 11.29 0.75
C SER A 174 8.22 11.09 -0.26
N LEU A 175 8.49 10.44 -1.39
CA LEU A 175 7.49 10.21 -2.44
C LEU A 175 6.33 9.33 -1.96
N TRP A 176 6.63 8.30 -1.17
CA TRP A 176 5.63 7.47 -0.52
C TRP A 176 4.75 8.30 0.42
N THR A 177 5.35 9.15 1.25
CA THR A 177 4.63 10.04 2.18
C THR A 177 3.68 10.99 1.44
N TYR A 178 4.14 11.60 0.36
CA TYR A 178 3.33 12.49 -0.48
C TYR A 178 2.18 11.74 -1.19
N THR A 179 2.44 10.53 -1.66
CA THR A 179 1.42 9.68 -2.29
C THR A 179 0.33 9.31 -1.29
N VAL A 180 0.69 8.84 -0.09
CA VAL A 180 -0.26 8.53 0.99
C VAL A 180 -1.05 9.77 1.38
N LEU A 181 -0.38 10.92 1.54
CA LEU A 181 -1.05 12.18 1.83
C LEU A 181 -2.05 12.56 0.73
N GLY A 182 -1.70 12.38 -0.55
CA GLY A 182 -2.59 12.66 -1.68
C GLY A 182 -3.85 11.80 -1.66
N LEU A 183 -3.71 10.50 -1.43
CA LEU A 183 -4.85 9.58 -1.30
C LEU A 183 -5.76 9.99 -0.13
N LYS A 184 -5.16 10.35 1.02
CA LYS A 184 -5.90 10.81 2.21
C LYS A 184 -6.63 12.13 1.96
N LEU A 185 -5.95 13.14 1.39
CA LEU A 185 -6.56 14.43 1.11
C LEU A 185 -7.67 14.32 0.07
N TYR A 186 -7.53 13.45 -0.94
CA TYR A 186 -8.62 13.15 -1.87
C TYR A 186 -9.85 12.57 -1.14
N SER A 187 -9.62 11.58 -0.26
CA SER A 187 -10.70 10.98 0.53
C SER A 187 -11.37 12.00 1.47
N TYR A 188 -10.58 12.86 2.11
CA TYR A 188 -11.06 13.93 2.98
C TYR A 188 -11.99 14.89 2.25
N GLN A 189 -11.59 15.31 1.04
CA GLN A 189 -12.36 16.25 0.20
C GLN A 189 -13.69 15.65 -0.27
N GLU A 190 -13.64 14.46 -0.86
CA GLU A 190 -14.84 13.79 -1.38
C GLU A 190 -15.83 13.49 -0.26
N THR A 191 -15.35 12.97 0.86
CA THR A 191 -16.22 12.61 1.99
C THR A 191 -16.86 13.85 2.62
N ASN A 192 -16.12 14.96 2.79
CA ASN A 192 -16.70 16.21 3.27
C ASN A 192 -17.71 16.82 2.27
N SER A 193 -17.46 16.69 0.97
CA SER A 193 -18.42 17.06 -0.07
C SER A 193 -19.72 16.26 0.06
N TRP A 194 -19.64 14.95 0.29
CA TRP A 194 -20.83 14.10 0.51
C TRP A 194 -21.60 14.51 1.76
N TYR A 195 -20.90 14.79 2.87
CA TYR A 195 -21.55 15.27 4.09
C TYR A 195 -22.23 16.63 3.90
N ARG A 196 -21.64 17.55 3.12
CA ARG A 196 -22.30 18.83 2.78
C ARG A 196 -23.56 18.62 1.98
N GLN A 197 -23.51 17.77 0.95
CA GLN A 197 -24.67 17.47 0.09
C GLN A 197 -25.81 16.83 0.90
N GLY A 198 -25.48 15.93 1.83
CA GLY A 198 -26.46 15.31 2.73
C GLY A 198 -27.03 16.25 3.81
N SER A 199 -26.38 17.39 4.08
CA SER A 199 -26.85 18.39 5.07
C SER A 199 -27.76 19.46 4.46
N VAL A 200 -28.00 19.46 3.15
CA VAL A 200 -28.91 20.42 2.50
C VAL A 200 -30.35 20.03 2.88
N PRO A 201 -31.09 20.89 3.61
CA PRO A 201 -32.40 20.52 4.12
C PRO A 201 -33.40 20.35 2.99
N SER A 202 -34.09 19.21 2.96
CA SER A 202 -35.44 19.15 2.42
C SER A 202 -36.30 20.13 3.24
N SER A 203 -36.99 21.03 2.55
CA SER A 203 -37.73 22.16 3.12
C SER A 203 -38.62 21.73 4.30
N GLY A 204 -38.24 22.05 5.55
CA GLY A 204 -39.14 21.90 6.70
C GLY A 204 -38.60 21.69 8.12
N THR A 205 -37.29 21.60 8.41
CA THR A 205 -36.83 21.18 9.77
C THR A 205 -35.72 22.05 10.38
N ASP A 206 -36.07 23.19 10.99
CA ASP A 206 -35.10 24.22 11.41
C ASP A 206 -34.32 23.98 12.74
N LYS A 207 -34.60 22.90 13.50
CA LYS A 207 -33.88 22.64 14.77
C LYS A 207 -32.85 21.50 14.71
N CYS A 208 -33.15 20.40 14.01
CA CYS A 208 -32.16 19.34 13.78
C CYS A 208 -31.03 19.81 12.87
N VAL A 209 -31.34 20.60 11.84
CA VAL A 209 -30.36 21.09 10.86
C VAL A 209 -29.32 22.01 11.52
N LEU A 210 -29.73 22.85 12.48
CA LEU A 210 -28.80 23.70 13.23
C LEU A 210 -27.85 22.88 14.12
N HIS A 211 -28.34 21.82 14.75
CA HIS A 211 -27.52 20.91 15.56
C HIS A 211 -26.56 20.09 14.68
N GLU A 212 -27.01 19.59 13.53
CA GLU A 212 -26.15 18.90 12.56
C GLU A 212 -25.13 19.83 11.91
N THR A 213 -25.48 21.07 11.58
CA THR A 213 -24.54 22.08 11.06
C THR A 213 -23.51 22.48 12.12
N LYS A 214 -23.92 22.60 13.38
CA LYS A 214 -23.00 22.91 14.49
C LYS A 214 -22.04 21.74 14.75
N LYS A 215 -22.55 20.51 14.75
CA LYS A 215 -21.74 19.28 14.81
C LYS A 215 -20.82 19.15 13.57
N HIS A 216 -21.29 19.55 12.39
CA HIS A 216 -20.49 19.59 11.15
C HIS A 216 -19.29 20.54 11.27
N ILE A 217 -19.49 21.73 11.84
CA ILE A 217 -18.43 22.74 12.05
C ILE A 217 -17.43 22.30 13.12
N GLU A 218 -17.91 21.66 14.20
CA GLU A 218 -17.06 21.21 15.31
C GLU A 218 -16.02 20.16 14.89
N HIS A 219 -16.25 19.40 13.80
CA HIS A 219 -15.34 18.35 13.32
C HIS A 219 -14.30 18.82 12.28
N LEU A 220 -14.32 20.08 11.82
CA LEU A 220 -13.26 20.65 10.95
C LEU A 220 -12.11 21.26 11.77
N THR A 221 -11.66 20.53 12.80
CA THR A 221 -10.52 20.96 13.60
C THR A 221 -9.19 20.49 12.99
N ILE A 222 -8.11 21.23 13.31
CA ILE A 222 -6.75 20.80 12.95
C ILE A 222 -6.43 19.44 13.60
N LYS A 223 -6.93 19.22 14.82
CA LYS A 223 -6.71 17.98 15.58
C LYS A 223 -7.28 16.77 14.85
N ASP A 224 -8.52 16.86 14.37
CA ASP A 224 -9.19 15.74 13.69
C ASP A 224 -8.54 15.44 12.34
N LEU A 225 -8.10 16.48 11.62
CA LEU A 225 -7.33 16.31 10.40
C LEU A 225 -6.01 15.57 10.67
N TYR A 226 -5.18 16.04 11.61
CA TYR A 226 -3.90 15.39 11.89
C TYR A 226 -4.07 13.99 12.47
N TYR A 227 -5.14 13.73 13.23
CA TYR A 227 -5.49 12.38 13.63
C TYR A 227 -5.72 11.48 12.40
N PHE A 228 -6.53 11.91 11.43
CA PHE A 228 -6.75 11.16 10.20
C PHE A 228 -5.47 11.01 9.34
N LEU A 229 -4.65 12.06 9.24
CA LEU A 229 -3.39 12.01 8.49
C LEU A 229 -2.41 10.99 9.07
N LEU A 230 -2.43 10.76 10.39
CA LEU A 230 -1.59 9.75 11.04
C LEU A 230 -2.26 8.37 11.13
N ALA A 231 -3.60 8.30 11.14
CA ALA A 231 -4.33 7.03 11.27
C ALA A 231 -3.98 6.04 10.14
N PRO A 232 -3.87 4.72 10.41
CA PRO A 232 -3.50 3.71 9.41
C PRO A 232 -4.66 3.34 8.46
N THR A 233 -5.39 4.36 7.97
CA THR A 233 -6.46 4.24 6.98
C THR A 233 -6.32 5.31 5.91
N LEU A 234 -6.76 5.00 4.69
CA LEU A 234 -6.83 5.96 3.59
C LEU A 234 -8.23 6.57 3.42
N CYS A 235 -9.24 5.95 4.00
CA CYS A 235 -10.63 6.39 3.93
C CYS A 235 -10.93 7.33 5.10
N TYR A 236 -11.32 8.57 4.80
CA TYR A 236 -11.79 9.51 5.82
C TYR A 236 -13.21 9.15 6.29
N GLN A 237 -13.44 9.30 7.58
CA GLN A 237 -14.73 9.22 8.24
C GLN A 237 -14.69 10.17 9.44
N ARG A 238 -15.83 10.80 9.79
CA ARG A 238 -15.88 11.75 10.92
C ARG A 238 -15.65 11.09 12.28
N ASN A 239 -16.23 9.91 12.46
CA ASN A 239 -16.13 9.15 13.70
C ASN A 239 -15.39 7.85 13.41
N PHE A 240 -14.13 7.77 13.86
CA PHE A 240 -13.37 6.54 13.79
C PHE A 240 -13.68 5.64 14.98
N PRO A 241 -13.65 4.31 14.81
CA PRO A 241 -13.71 3.39 15.93
C PRO A 241 -12.41 3.52 16.75
N PHE A 242 -12.55 3.69 18.07
CA PHE A 242 -11.44 3.80 19.00
C PHE A 242 -11.33 2.57 19.90
N THR A 243 -10.09 2.22 20.24
CA THR A 243 -9.78 1.31 21.34
C THR A 243 -9.69 2.10 22.66
N PRO A 244 -10.03 1.49 23.81
CA PRO A 244 -10.16 2.22 25.08
C PRO A 244 -8.85 2.73 25.66
N ARG A 245 -7.71 2.08 25.36
CA ARG A 245 -6.39 2.44 25.88
C ARG A 245 -5.28 1.90 24.99
N VAL A 246 -4.12 2.57 25.02
CA VAL A 246 -2.87 2.07 24.42
C VAL A 246 -2.31 0.93 25.28
N ARG A 247 -2.14 -0.25 24.69
CA ARG A 247 -1.50 -1.42 25.32
C ARG A 247 0.00 -1.38 25.06
N ILE A 248 0.75 -0.77 26.00
CA ILE A 248 2.21 -0.58 25.90
C ILE A 248 2.95 -1.89 25.63
N ASN A 249 2.54 -3.00 26.25
CA ASN A 249 3.19 -4.30 26.01
C ASN A 249 3.07 -4.77 24.55
N VAL A 250 1.91 -4.56 23.93
CA VAL A 250 1.69 -4.89 22.52
C VAL A 250 2.53 -3.94 21.65
N LEU A 251 2.51 -2.64 21.96
CA LEU A 251 3.30 -1.64 21.25
C LEU A 251 4.81 -1.95 21.28
N CYS A 252 5.37 -2.29 22.44
CA CYS A 252 6.78 -2.66 22.58
C CYS A 252 7.11 -3.97 21.85
N LYS A 253 6.24 -4.98 21.93
CA LYS A 253 6.42 -6.24 21.20
C LYS A 253 6.47 -5.99 19.69
N THR A 254 5.51 -5.22 19.16
CA THR A 254 5.44 -4.88 17.74
C THR A 254 6.65 -4.04 17.31
N LEU A 255 7.14 -3.12 18.16
CA LEU A 255 8.35 -2.36 17.87
C LEU A 255 9.60 -3.26 17.78
N ILE A 256 9.77 -4.21 18.71
CA ILE A 256 10.87 -5.18 18.65
C ILE A 256 10.77 -6.04 17.40
N GLU A 257 9.56 -6.51 17.07
CA GLU A 257 9.28 -7.28 15.86
C GLU A 257 9.68 -6.51 14.60
N MET A 258 9.32 -5.22 14.50
CA MET A 258 9.73 -4.35 13.39
C MET A 258 11.25 -4.25 13.29
N VAL A 259 11.95 -3.97 14.39
CA VAL A 259 13.41 -3.86 14.40
C VAL A 259 14.07 -5.15 13.94
N VAL A 260 13.66 -6.30 14.48
CA VAL A 260 14.21 -7.62 14.12
C VAL A 260 13.96 -7.92 12.63
N LEU A 261 12.74 -7.70 12.14
CA LEU A 261 12.42 -7.93 10.73
C LEU A 261 13.19 -7.03 9.79
N THR A 262 13.35 -5.74 10.13
CA THR A 262 14.18 -4.82 9.34
C THR A 262 15.63 -5.31 9.27
N GLN A 263 16.18 -5.82 10.38
CA GLN A 263 17.54 -6.39 10.36
C GLN A 263 17.64 -7.63 9.47
N ILE A 264 16.67 -8.53 9.52
CA ILE A 264 16.67 -9.72 8.64
C ILE A 264 16.53 -9.29 7.16
N ILE A 265 15.69 -8.31 6.86
CA ILE A 265 15.54 -7.75 5.50
C ILE A 265 16.87 -7.21 4.97
N VAL A 266 17.57 -6.41 5.79
CA VAL A 266 18.91 -5.90 5.45
C VAL A 266 19.87 -7.06 5.19
N GLY A 267 19.87 -8.07 6.07
CA GLY A 267 20.72 -9.26 5.92
C GLY A 267 20.47 -9.99 4.60
N VAL A 268 19.20 -10.17 4.20
CA VAL A 268 18.85 -10.78 2.90
C VAL A 268 19.38 -9.93 1.73
N VAL A 269 19.27 -8.61 1.81
CA VAL A 269 19.79 -7.73 0.75
C VAL A 269 21.31 -7.83 0.66
N GLN A 270 22.03 -7.67 1.76
CA GLN A 270 23.51 -7.66 1.78
C GLN A 270 24.13 -9.02 1.48
N GLN A 271 23.53 -10.11 1.97
CA GLN A 271 24.13 -11.44 1.88
C GLN A 271 23.67 -12.25 0.68
N TRP A 272 22.50 -11.94 0.12
CA TRP A 272 21.93 -12.71 -0.98
C TRP A 272 21.80 -11.89 -2.26
N ILE A 273 21.23 -10.69 -2.20
CA ILE A 273 20.97 -9.88 -3.40
C ILE A 273 22.24 -9.18 -3.89
N GLU A 274 22.98 -8.53 -2.99
CA GLU A 274 24.16 -7.74 -3.34
C GLU A 274 25.26 -8.57 -4.04
N PRO A 275 25.59 -9.80 -3.61
CA PRO A 275 26.58 -10.63 -4.32
C PRO A 275 26.13 -11.02 -5.75
N ILE A 276 24.82 -11.19 -5.97
CA ILE A 276 24.26 -11.46 -7.31
C ILE A 276 24.44 -10.20 -8.18
N PHE A 277 24.21 -9.01 -7.62
CA PHE A 277 24.42 -7.75 -8.33
C PHE A 277 25.89 -7.47 -8.61
N GLN A 278 26.81 -7.85 -7.72
CA GLN A 278 28.25 -7.68 -7.94
C GLN A 278 28.80 -8.60 -9.04
N ARG A 279 28.18 -9.77 -9.25
CA ARG A 279 28.61 -10.72 -10.29
C ARG A 279 28.28 -10.24 -11.70
N SER A 280 27.27 -9.41 -11.87
CA SER A 280 26.90 -8.89 -13.19
C SER A 280 27.82 -7.75 -13.62
N GLU A 281 28.54 -7.93 -14.72
CA GLU A 281 29.44 -6.91 -15.27
C GLU A 281 28.73 -5.82 -16.08
N ASN A 282 27.49 -6.08 -16.54
CA ASN A 282 26.72 -5.19 -17.42
C ASN A 282 25.34 -4.87 -16.83
N SER A 283 24.86 -3.64 -17.07
CA SER A 283 23.46 -3.24 -16.81
C SER A 283 22.48 -4.15 -17.56
N PHE A 284 21.32 -4.45 -16.95
CA PHE A 284 20.31 -5.37 -17.48
C PHE A 284 19.90 -5.09 -18.94
N SER A 285 19.94 -3.82 -19.36
CA SER A 285 19.62 -3.41 -20.75
C SER A 285 20.64 -3.88 -21.79
N ASN A 286 21.91 -3.96 -21.41
CA ASN A 286 23.02 -4.28 -22.32
C ASN A 286 23.42 -5.77 -22.27
N MET A 287 22.77 -6.57 -21.42
CA MET A 287 23.01 -8.00 -21.31
C MET A 287 22.33 -8.79 -22.42
N ASP A 288 23.00 -9.87 -22.85
CA ASP A 288 22.39 -10.90 -23.69
C ASP A 288 21.16 -11.51 -23.01
N ILE A 289 20.19 -11.94 -23.82
CA ILE A 289 18.89 -12.45 -23.34
C ILE A 289 19.08 -13.67 -22.44
N THR A 290 20.03 -14.56 -22.77
CA THR A 290 20.33 -15.77 -21.98
C THR A 290 20.84 -15.42 -20.59
N THR A 291 21.81 -14.50 -20.51
CA THR A 291 22.41 -14.04 -19.26
C THR A 291 21.40 -13.27 -18.42
N ARG A 292 20.50 -12.49 -19.06
CA ARG A 292 19.41 -11.79 -18.39
C ARG A 292 18.44 -12.76 -17.72
N VAL A 293 18.04 -13.82 -18.41
CA VAL A 293 17.13 -14.84 -17.86
C VAL A 293 17.80 -15.60 -16.71
N GLU A 294 19.07 -15.95 -16.85
CA GLU A 294 19.85 -16.61 -15.80
C GLU A 294 19.90 -15.76 -14.51
N HIS A 295 20.30 -14.49 -14.62
CA HIS A 295 20.33 -13.58 -13.47
C HIS A 295 18.96 -13.31 -12.86
N LEU A 296 17.91 -13.15 -13.69
CA LEU A 296 16.55 -12.99 -13.17
C LEU A 296 16.14 -14.22 -12.35
N MET A 297 16.46 -15.43 -12.82
CA MET A 297 16.15 -16.67 -12.11
C MET A 297 16.88 -16.78 -10.77
N GLU A 298 18.15 -16.34 -10.70
CA GLU A 298 18.89 -16.26 -9.43
C GLU A 298 18.23 -15.28 -8.43
N LEU A 299 17.63 -14.20 -8.93
CA LEU A 299 16.97 -13.17 -8.11
C LEU A 299 15.55 -13.53 -7.66
N VAL A 300 14.88 -14.49 -8.33
CA VAL A 300 13.49 -14.86 -8.02
C VAL A 300 13.30 -15.21 -6.54
N ALA A 301 14.14 -16.09 -6.00
CA ALA A 301 14.05 -16.55 -4.62
C ALA A 301 14.29 -15.44 -3.58
N PRO A 302 15.43 -14.73 -3.59
CA PRO A 302 15.68 -13.67 -2.61
C PRO A 302 14.64 -12.55 -2.69
N ASN A 303 14.24 -12.16 -3.91
CA ASN A 303 13.22 -11.14 -4.12
C ASN A 303 11.88 -11.54 -3.49
N HIS A 304 11.47 -12.80 -3.68
CA HIS A 304 10.21 -13.29 -3.12
C HIS A 304 10.21 -13.27 -1.59
N PHE A 305 11.29 -13.75 -0.97
CA PHE A 305 11.44 -13.69 0.48
C PHE A 305 11.45 -12.25 0.99
N LEU A 306 12.22 -11.38 0.35
CA LEU A 306 12.30 -9.96 0.68
C LEU A 306 10.90 -9.32 0.66
N TRP A 307 10.11 -9.60 -0.38
CA TRP A 307 8.80 -9.01 -0.56
C TRP A 307 7.76 -9.54 0.45
N LEU A 308 7.79 -10.83 0.79
CA LEU A 308 6.96 -11.39 1.86
C LEU A 308 7.28 -10.76 3.22
N MET A 309 8.57 -10.60 3.53
CA MET A 309 9.02 -9.97 4.77
C MET A 309 8.63 -8.50 4.82
N PHE A 310 8.78 -7.77 3.72
CA PHE A 310 8.36 -6.38 3.60
C PHE A 310 6.84 -6.23 3.77
N SER A 311 6.05 -7.11 3.14
CA SER A 311 4.60 -7.12 3.30
C SER A 311 4.15 -7.32 4.73
N PHE A 312 4.78 -8.27 5.44
CA PHE A 312 4.50 -8.51 6.86
C PHE A 312 4.93 -7.30 7.72
N LEU A 313 6.16 -6.80 7.53
CA LEU A 313 6.67 -5.63 8.26
C LEU A 313 5.74 -4.42 8.09
N PHE A 314 5.30 -4.13 6.87
CA PHE A 314 4.43 -2.99 6.59
C PHE A 314 2.99 -3.24 7.05
N SER A 315 2.34 -4.28 6.51
CA SER A 315 0.89 -4.47 6.65
C SER A 315 0.50 -5.00 8.03
N HIS A 316 1.36 -5.82 8.65
CA HIS A 316 1.12 -6.33 9.99
C HIS A 316 1.78 -5.44 11.04
N SER A 317 3.10 -5.38 11.10
CA SER A 317 3.79 -4.78 12.24
C SER A 317 3.64 -3.25 12.29
N TYR A 318 3.97 -2.55 11.20
CA TYR A 318 3.92 -1.08 11.15
C TYR A 318 2.50 -0.53 11.28
N LEU A 319 1.52 -1.05 10.51
CA LEU A 319 0.14 -0.56 10.60
C LEU A 319 -0.50 -0.87 11.97
N ASN A 320 -0.21 -2.02 12.59
CA ASN A 320 -0.68 -2.29 13.96
C ASN A 320 0.01 -1.41 15.00
N PHE A 321 1.29 -1.11 14.82
CA PHE A 321 2.01 -0.17 15.68
C PHE A 321 1.35 1.22 15.63
N CYS A 322 1.10 1.74 14.43
CA CYS A 322 0.38 3.01 14.24
C CYS A 322 -1.05 2.96 14.81
N ALA A 323 -1.75 1.85 14.63
CA ALA A 323 -3.11 1.66 15.15
C ALA A 323 -3.14 1.67 16.68
N GLU A 324 -2.23 0.95 17.32
CA GLU A 324 -2.14 0.90 18.78
C GLU A 324 -1.73 2.26 19.36
N LEU A 325 -0.76 2.95 18.72
CA LEU A 325 -0.32 4.28 19.13
C LEU A 325 -1.44 5.33 19.07
N LEU A 326 -2.29 5.26 18.05
CA LEU A 326 -3.40 6.19 17.84
C LEU A 326 -4.73 5.73 18.45
N CYS A 327 -4.74 4.60 19.17
CA CYS A 327 -5.95 3.95 19.64
C CYS A 327 -6.96 3.63 18.52
N PHE A 328 -6.53 3.39 17.30
CA PHE A 328 -7.39 3.05 16.17
C PHE A 328 -7.94 1.62 16.28
N GLY A 329 -9.26 1.47 16.11
CA GLY A 329 -9.99 0.22 16.33
C GLY A 329 -10.13 -0.70 15.12
N ASP A 330 -10.06 -0.17 13.88
CA ASP A 330 -10.16 -1.00 12.67
C ASP A 330 -8.76 -1.50 12.27
N ARG A 331 -8.41 -2.72 12.64
CA ARG A 331 -7.08 -3.31 12.37
C ARG A 331 -7.12 -4.34 11.23
N HIS A 332 -8.15 -4.29 10.40
CA HIS A 332 -8.27 -5.17 9.25
C HIS A 332 -7.49 -4.62 8.03
N PHE A 333 -6.16 -4.70 8.10
CA PHE A 333 -5.27 -4.13 7.08
C PHE A 333 -5.03 -5.04 5.86
N TYR A 334 -5.17 -6.35 6.04
CA TYR A 334 -5.00 -7.37 5.02
C TYR A 334 -5.92 -8.57 5.33
N GLY A 335 -6.33 -9.29 4.30
CA GLY A 335 -7.13 -10.51 4.37
C GLY A 335 -6.28 -11.76 4.17
N ASP A 336 -6.93 -12.89 3.92
CA ASP A 336 -6.29 -14.19 3.66
C ASP A 336 -5.77 -14.30 2.21
N TRP A 337 -5.00 -13.30 1.77
CA TRP A 337 -4.50 -13.18 0.39
C TRP A 337 -3.66 -14.39 -0.05
N TRP A 338 -3.01 -15.11 0.88
CA TRP A 338 -2.24 -16.33 0.58
C TRP A 338 -3.12 -17.50 0.12
N ASN A 339 -4.41 -17.50 0.49
CA ASN A 339 -5.39 -18.50 0.07
C ASN A 339 -6.17 -18.09 -1.19
N ALA A 340 -5.85 -16.93 -1.78
CA ALA A 340 -6.56 -16.43 -2.96
C ALA A 340 -6.44 -17.42 -4.13
N LYS A 341 -7.60 -17.74 -4.74
CA LYS A 341 -7.69 -18.65 -5.89
C LYS A 341 -7.64 -17.94 -7.24
N THR A 342 -7.82 -16.62 -7.24
CA THR A 342 -7.81 -15.75 -8.43
C THR A 342 -6.99 -14.50 -8.14
N LEU A 343 -6.44 -13.88 -9.19
CA LEU A 343 -5.60 -12.70 -9.02
C LEU A 343 -6.44 -11.50 -8.53
N LYS A 344 -7.70 -11.39 -8.97
CA LYS A 344 -8.65 -10.40 -8.46
C LYS A 344 -8.86 -10.52 -6.94
N CYS A 345 -8.98 -11.74 -6.41
CA CYS A 345 -9.11 -11.97 -4.96
C CYS A 345 -7.82 -11.61 -4.22
N PHE A 346 -6.65 -11.96 -4.78
CA PHE A 346 -5.36 -11.59 -4.23
C PHE A 346 -5.20 -10.06 -4.08
N TRP A 347 -5.44 -9.30 -5.15
CA TRP A 347 -5.32 -7.83 -5.11
C TRP A 347 -6.37 -7.13 -4.23
N GLY A 348 -7.51 -7.77 -3.97
CA GLY A 348 -8.53 -7.29 -3.03
C GLY A 348 -8.12 -7.48 -1.57
N ASN A 349 -7.44 -8.58 -1.26
CA ASN A 349 -7.12 -8.98 0.11
C ASN A 349 -5.70 -8.58 0.55
N TRP A 350 -4.78 -8.27 -0.37
CA TRP A 350 -3.40 -7.93 -0.02
C TRP A 350 -3.26 -6.65 0.81
N ASN A 351 -3.89 -5.55 0.36
CA ASN A 351 -3.85 -4.25 1.04
C ASN A 351 -5.27 -3.66 1.08
N ILE A 352 -5.95 -3.92 2.19
CA ILE A 352 -7.35 -3.55 2.39
C ILE A 352 -7.55 -2.04 2.47
N PRO A 353 -6.70 -1.24 3.15
CA PRO A 353 -6.84 0.21 3.14
C PRO A 353 -6.86 0.79 1.73
N LEU A 354 -5.95 0.35 0.86
CA LEU A 354 -5.91 0.79 -0.54
C LEU A 354 -7.08 0.22 -1.36
N HIS A 355 -7.46 -1.04 -1.14
CA HIS A 355 -8.62 -1.64 -1.80
C HIS A 355 -9.92 -0.89 -1.47
N LYS A 356 -10.20 -0.64 -0.17
CA LYS A 356 -11.35 0.14 0.30
C LYS A 356 -11.35 1.54 -0.32
N TRP A 357 -10.19 2.22 -0.35
CA TRP A 357 -10.07 3.55 -0.95
C TRP A 357 -10.39 3.52 -2.45
N ARG A 358 -9.75 2.63 -3.22
CA ARG A 358 -10.00 2.49 -4.67
C ARG A 358 -11.45 2.16 -4.96
N TYR A 359 -12.05 1.26 -4.19
CA TYR A 359 -13.45 0.88 -4.36
C TYR A 359 -14.39 2.07 -4.10
N ARG A 360 -14.23 2.73 -2.96
CA ARG A 360 -15.11 3.83 -2.51
C ARG A 360 -14.98 5.09 -3.37
N HIS A 361 -13.76 5.46 -3.73
CA HIS A 361 -13.45 6.77 -4.30
C HIS A 361 -13.23 6.76 -5.82
N LEU A 362 -12.92 5.60 -6.42
CA LEU A 362 -12.74 5.49 -7.86
C LEU A 362 -13.81 4.60 -8.49
N TYR A 363 -13.95 3.36 -8.02
CA TYR A 363 -14.83 2.38 -8.64
C TYR A 363 -16.32 2.76 -8.54
N THR A 364 -16.83 3.05 -7.33
CA THR A 364 -18.24 3.40 -7.13
C THR A 364 -18.65 4.66 -7.91
N PRO A 365 -17.87 5.77 -7.91
CA PRO A 365 -18.18 6.93 -8.75
C PRO A 365 -18.17 6.63 -10.26
N LEU A 366 -17.27 5.77 -10.76
CA LEU A 366 -17.26 5.36 -12.16
C LEU A 366 -18.54 4.59 -12.54
N LEU A 367 -19.02 3.70 -11.65
CA LEU A 367 -20.28 2.99 -11.85
C LEU A 367 -21.48 3.96 -11.81
N LYS A 368 -21.49 4.93 -10.89
CA LYS A 368 -22.52 5.98 -10.83
C LYS A 368 -22.57 6.81 -12.13
N LYS A 369 -21.43 6.98 -12.81
CA LYS A 369 -21.31 7.62 -14.15
C LYS A 369 -21.65 6.70 -15.33
N ARG A 370 -22.25 5.52 -15.10
CA ARG A 370 -22.65 4.53 -16.11
C ARG A 370 -21.50 3.92 -16.93
N VAL A 371 -20.29 3.88 -16.37
CA VAL A 371 -19.18 3.10 -16.96
C VAL A 371 -19.42 1.61 -16.72
N SER A 372 -19.11 0.75 -17.69
CA SER A 372 -19.27 -0.70 -17.52
C SER A 372 -18.32 -1.25 -16.45
N GLN A 373 -18.72 -2.30 -15.73
CA GLN A 373 -17.92 -2.89 -14.66
C GLN A 373 -16.51 -3.31 -15.12
N LYS A 374 -16.40 -3.90 -16.32
CA LYS A 374 -15.10 -4.32 -16.90
C LYS A 374 -14.20 -3.12 -17.21
N GLN A 375 -14.77 -2.04 -17.73
CA GLN A 375 -14.00 -0.81 -18.01
C GLN A 375 -13.58 -0.11 -16.72
N ALA A 376 -14.43 -0.12 -15.68
CA ALA A 376 -14.09 0.44 -14.38
C ALA A 376 -12.95 -0.34 -13.71
N ASP A 377 -13.04 -1.69 -13.70
CA ASP A 377 -11.97 -2.56 -13.18
C ASP A 377 -10.64 -2.31 -13.93
N LEU A 378 -10.67 -2.25 -15.27
CA LEU A 378 -9.49 -1.97 -16.10
C LEU A 378 -8.89 -0.59 -15.79
N LEU A 379 -9.71 0.46 -15.73
CA LEU A 379 -9.23 1.82 -15.47
C LEU A 379 -8.60 1.95 -14.09
N VAL A 380 -9.24 1.37 -13.06
CA VAL A 380 -8.70 1.36 -11.68
C VAL A 380 -7.38 0.60 -11.61
N PHE A 381 -7.26 -0.52 -12.32
CA PHE A 381 -6.03 -1.28 -12.37
C PHE A 381 -4.90 -0.52 -13.10
N LEU A 382 -5.17 0.09 -14.26
CA LEU A 382 -4.19 0.90 -14.99
C LEU A 382 -3.71 2.12 -14.19
N MET A 383 -4.61 2.81 -13.49
CA MET A 383 -4.23 3.91 -12.60
C MET A 383 -3.34 3.41 -11.45
N SER A 384 -3.64 2.22 -10.90
CA SER A 384 -2.80 1.61 -9.86
C SER A 384 -1.41 1.26 -10.40
N ALA A 385 -1.33 0.70 -11.62
CA ALA A 385 -0.06 0.36 -12.26
C ALA A 385 0.80 1.59 -12.56
N ALA A 386 0.18 2.68 -13.05
CA ALA A 386 0.87 3.94 -13.28
C ALA A 386 1.40 4.55 -11.97
N LEU A 387 0.64 4.44 -10.87
CA LEU A 387 1.08 4.91 -9.56
C LEU A 387 2.26 4.09 -9.02
N CYS A 388 2.22 2.76 -9.16
CA CYS A 388 3.34 1.88 -8.77
C CYS A 388 4.61 2.22 -9.55
N GLU A 389 4.50 2.40 -10.87
CA GLU A 389 5.63 2.83 -11.70
C GLU A 389 6.16 4.19 -11.21
N TYR A 390 5.29 5.18 -11.02
CA TYR A 390 5.70 6.51 -10.55
C TYR A 390 6.45 6.48 -9.22
N VAL A 391 5.96 5.72 -8.23
CA VAL A 391 6.58 5.64 -6.89
C VAL A 391 7.95 4.94 -6.91
N ILE A 392 8.17 4.01 -7.84
CA ILE A 392 9.41 3.21 -7.91
C ILE A 392 10.43 3.82 -8.89
N ALA A 393 9.97 4.23 -10.07
CA ALA A 393 10.82 4.73 -11.15
C ALA A 393 11.43 6.10 -10.84
N LEU A 394 10.66 6.99 -10.19
CA LEU A 394 11.04 8.37 -9.98
C LEU A 394 12.24 8.53 -9.03
N PRO A 395 12.29 7.89 -7.84
CA PRO A 395 13.45 7.97 -6.96
C PRO A 395 14.72 7.36 -7.56
N LEU A 396 14.57 6.44 -8.52
CA LEU A 396 15.68 5.77 -9.22
C LEU A 396 16.09 6.50 -10.52
N HIS A 397 15.49 7.65 -10.82
CA HIS A 397 15.71 8.43 -12.04
C HIS A 397 15.63 7.60 -13.34
N SER A 398 14.82 6.54 -13.33
CA SER A 398 14.78 5.53 -14.40
C SER A 398 13.33 5.27 -14.80
N CYS A 399 12.91 5.75 -15.98
CA CYS A 399 11.56 5.53 -16.49
C CYS A 399 11.57 4.51 -17.63
N ARG A 400 11.37 3.23 -17.30
CA ARG A 400 11.40 2.11 -18.26
C ARG A 400 10.05 1.41 -18.46
N LEU A 401 9.07 1.66 -17.60
CA LEU A 401 7.72 1.08 -17.65
C LEU A 401 7.65 -0.45 -17.49
N TRP A 402 8.70 -1.13 -17.01
CA TRP A 402 8.69 -2.59 -16.81
C TRP A 402 7.67 -3.01 -15.74
N ILE A 403 7.53 -2.25 -14.64
CA ILE A 403 6.54 -2.56 -13.59
C ILE A 403 5.13 -2.40 -14.17
N PHE A 404 4.90 -1.30 -14.90
CA PHE A 404 3.63 -1.07 -15.59
C PHE A 404 3.26 -2.20 -16.55
N PHE A 405 4.19 -2.63 -17.42
CA PHE A 405 3.93 -3.72 -18.36
C PHE A 405 3.74 -5.08 -17.66
N MET A 406 4.48 -5.36 -16.59
CA MET A 406 4.30 -6.61 -15.83
C MET A 406 2.94 -6.65 -15.12
N MET A 407 2.47 -5.53 -14.56
CA MET A 407 1.12 -5.48 -14.00
C MET A 407 0.05 -5.71 -15.08
N ILE A 408 0.19 -5.11 -16.27
CA ILE A 408 -0.72 -5.39 -17.39
C ILE A 408 -0.67 -6.85 -17.80
N PHE A 409 0.52 -7.44 -17.86
CA PHE A 409 0.68 -8.86 -18.18
C PHE A 409 -0.04 -9.75 -17.16
N GLU A 410 0.08 -9.48 -15.86
CA GLU A 410 -0.68 -10.20 -14.82
C GLU A 410 -2.19 -10.09 -15.03
N LEU A 411 -2.70 -8.90 -15.40
CA LEU A 411 -4.11 -8.72 -15.72
C LEU A 411 -4.54 -9.56 -16.93
N LEU A 412 -3.71 -9.62 -17.98
CA LEU A 412 -3.99 -10.48 -19.14
C LEU A 412 -4.00 -11.96 -18.73
N VAL A 413 -3.07 -12.39 -17.89
CA VAL A 413 -3.05 -13.76 -17.36
C VAL A 413 -4.34 -14.07 -16.59
N ASP A 414 -4.82 -13.17 -15.73
CA ASP A 414 -6.10 -13.38 -15.01
C ASP A 414 -7.29 -13.50 -15.97
N VAL A 415 -7.34 -12.67 -17.03
CA VAL A 415 -8.43 -12.72 -18.02
C VAL A 415 -8.39 -13.99 -18.88
N TYR A 416 -7.20 -14.45 -19.29
CA TYR A 416 -7.07 -15.60 -20.21
C TYR A 416 -6.99 -16.94 -19.48
N LEU A 417 -6.32 -17.01 -18.33
CA LEU A 417 -6.06 -18.26 -17.59
C LEU A 417 -6.93 -18.41 -16.34
N GLY A 418 -7.57 -17.34 -15.85
CA GLY A 418 -8.33 -17.36 -14.59
C GLY A 418 -9.48 -18.36 -14.58
N ASP A 419 -10.15 -18.56 -15.72
CA ASP A 419 -11.26 -19.51 -15.83
C ASP A 419 -10.80 -20.98 -15.92
N TYR A 420 -9.55 -21.22 -16.32
CA TYR A 420 -8.98 -22.55 -16.53
C TYR A 420 -8.47 -23.17 -15.22
N PHE A 421 -7.86 -22.39 -14.34
CA PHE A 421 -7.25 -22.89 -13.10
C PHE A 421 -8.16 -22.64 -11.89
N LYS A 422 -8.84 -23.69 -11.40
CA LYS A 422 -9.74 -23.61 -10.25
C LYS A 422 -9.16 -24.25 -8.99
N GLY A 423 -9.59 -23.78 -7.82
CA GLY A 423 -9.19 -24.33 -6.53
C GLY A 423 -7.70 -24.14 -6.23
N ASN A 424 -7.01 -25.21 -5.82
CA ASN A 424 -5.59 -25.15 -5.46
C ASN A 424 -4.69 -24.81 -6.66
N TYR A 425 -5.07 -25.18 -7.88
CA TYR A 425 -4.30 -24.84 -9.07
C TYR A 425 -4.38 -23.35 -9.39
N GLY A 426 -5.55 -22.72 -9.17
CA GLY A 426 -5.69 -21.27 -9.26
C GLY A 426 -4.84 -20.54 -8.21
N ASN A 427 -4.79 -21.06 -6.98
CA ASN A 427 -3.86 -20.55 -5.96
C ASN A 427 -2.39 -20.72 -6.38
N GLY A 428 -2.02 -21.83 -7.01
CA GLY A 428 -0.69 -22.03 -7.58
C GLY A 428 -0.34 -21.01 -8.67
N LEU A 429 -1.30 -20.68 -9.54
CA LEU A 429 -1.13 -19.63 -10.56
C LEU A 429 -0.91 -18.25 -9.92
N VAL A 430 -1.69 -17.90 -8.88
CA VAL A 430 -1.52 -16.64 -8.14
C VAL A 430 -0.10 -16.57 -7.55
N TRP A 431 0.37 -17.64 -6.91
CA TRP A 431 1.73 -17.69 -6.37
C TRP A 431 2.81 -17.56 -7.46
N LEU A 432 2.60 -18.19 -8.62
CA LEU A 432 3.53 -18.09 -9.75
C LEU A 432 3.57 -16.67 -10.33
N CYS A 433 2.41 -16.03 -10.52
CA CYS A 433 2.34 -14.64 -10.96
C CYS A 433 3.02 -13.71 -9.96
N PHE A 434 2.76 -13.90 -8.67
CA PHE A 434 3.38 -13.10 -7.62
C PHE A 434 4.91 -13.26 -7.56
N LEU A 435 5.40 -14.47 -7.81
CA LEU A 435 6.83 -14.79 -7.85
C LEU A 435 7.55 -14.16 -9.07
N LEU A 436 6.93 -14.19 -10.24
CA LEU A 436 7.49 -13.69 -11.51
C LEU A 436 7.04 -12.26 -11.87
N GLY A 437 6.24 -11.64 -11.01
CA GLY A 437 5.48 -10.45 -11.32
C GLY A 437 6.21 -9.13 -11.06
N PRO A 438 5.46 -8.07 -10.69
CA PRO A 438 5.98 -6.73 -10.45
C PRO A 438 7.16 -6.64 -9.47
N PRO A 439 7.24 -7.44 -8.38
CA PRO A 439 8.41 -7.41 -7.49
C PRO A 439 9.71 -7.77 -8.22
N LEU A 440 9.68 -8.77 -9.12
CA LEU A 440 10.87 -9.13 -9.90
C LEU A 440 11.24 -8.03 -10.89
N ALA A 441 10.24 -7.37 -11.49
CA ALA A 441 10.47 -6.22 -12.36
C ALA A 441 11.16 -5.07 -11.61
N MET A 442 10.75 -4.80 -10.36
CA MET A 442 11.36 -3.79 -9.49
C MET A 442 12.86 -4.06 -9.26
N MET A 443 13.27 -5.33 -9.11
CA MET A 443 14.70 -5.68 -8.95
C MET A 443 15.57 -5.25 -10.14
N THR A 444 15.01 -5.18 -11.35
CA THR A 444 15.75 -4.69 -12.52
C THR A 444 16.11 -3.22 -12.40
N TYR A 445 15.23 -2.39 -11.84
CA TYR A 445 15.52 -0.97 -11.61
C TYR A 445 16.58 -0.78 -10.53
N PHE A 446 16.48 -1.54 -9.43
CA PHE A 446 17.48 -1.49 -8.36
C PHE A 446 18.86 -1.95 -8.83
N HIS A 447 18.92 -2.99 -9.66
CA HIS A 447 20.15 -3.45 -10.27
C HIS A 447 20.76 -2.39 -11.19
N ASP A 448 19.97 -1.79 -12.07
CA ASP A 448 20.46 -0.74 -12.98
C ASP A 448 20.97 0.49 -12.22
N HIS A 449 20.28 0.86 -11.13
CA HIS A 449 20.72 1.92 -10.24
C HIS A 449 22.02 1.57 -9.50
N TYR A 450 22.15 0.32 -9.04
CA TYR A 450 23.37 -0.17 -8.40
C TYR A 450 24.55 -0.13 -9.39
N MET A 451 24.34 -0.61 -10.62
CA MET A 451 25.32 -0.58 -11.71
C MET A 451 25.72 0.85 -12.11
N SER A 452 24.79 1.81 -12.12
CA SER A 452 25.14 3.20 -12.46
C SER A 452 26.03 3.87 -11.41
N HIS A 453 25.87 3.51 -10.14
CA HIS A 453 26.66 4.05 -9.03
C HIS A 453 28.02 3.34 -8.89
N HIS A 454 28.08 2.03 -9.14
CA HIS A 454 29.31 1.23 -8.93
C HIS A 454 30.11 1.00 -10.23
N GLY A 455 29.48 1.15 -11.39
CA GLY A 455 30.10 1.01 -12.72
C GLY A 455 30.94 2.22 -13.19
N GLN A 456 31.10 3.25 -12.35
CA GLN A 456 32.01 4.38 -12.64
C GLN A 456 33.48 4.11 -12.25
N HIS A 457 33.83 2.92 -11.78
CA HIS A 457 35.23 2.52 -11.72
C HIS A 457 35.71 2.13 -13.13
N PRO A 458 36.72 2.82 -13.71
CA PRO A 458 37.28 2.40 -14.98
C PRO A 458 37.89 0.98 -14.84
N PRO A 459 37.79 0.13 -15.87
CA PRO A 459 38.41 -1.18 -15.84
C PRO A 459 39.93 -0.99 -15.91
N GLY A 460 40.60 -1.05 -14.76
CA GLY A 460 42.06 -0.93 -14.72
C GLY A 460 42.61 -0.47 -13.39
N LEU A 461 42.47 -1.29 -12.35
CA LEU A 461 43.51 -1.41 -11.32
C LEU A 461 43.29 -2.75 -10.61
N SER A 462 44.06 -3.73 -11.06
CA SER A 462 44.20 -5.02 -10.41
C SER A 462 44.57 -4.84 -8.94
N VAL A 463 43.95 -5.66 -8.09
CA VAL A 463 44.19 -5.83 -6.65
C VAL A 463 45.65 -6.23 -6.28
N ALA A 464 46.58 -6.18 -7.25
CA ALA A 464 47.97 -6.58 -7.10
C ALA A 464 48.95 -5.46 -6.67
N GLU A 465 48.54 -4.17 -6.64
CA GLU A 465 49.44 -3.06 -6.27
C GLU A 465 49.23 -2.49 -4.85
N CYS A 466 48.28 -3.02 -4.07
CA CYS A 466 48.13 -2.63 -2.65
C CYS A 466 49.03 -3.42 -1.67
N LEU A 467 49.93 -4.29 -2.17
CA LEU A 467 50.85 -5.09 -1.35
C LEU A 467 52.30 -5.05 -1.86
N SER A 468 52.75 -3.91 -2.41
CA SER A 468 54.18 -3.63 -2.62
C SER A 468 54.63 -2.39 -1.87
#